data_AF-A0A1F6BDJ6-F1
#
_entry.id   AF-A0A1F6BDJ6-F1
#
_cell.length_a   1.000
_cell.length_b   1.000
_cell.length_c   1.000
_cell.angle_alpha   90.00
_cell.angle_beta   90.00
_cell.angle_gamma   90.00
#
_symmetry.space_group_name_H-M   'P 1'
#
loop_
_entity.id
_entity.type
_entity.pdbx_description
1 polymer ?
#
loop_
_entity_poly.entity_id
_entity_poly.type
_entity_poly.pdbx_seq_one_letter_code
_entity_poly.pdbx_strand_id
1 'polypeptide(L)'
;MDTLLLLIIGVFSRLVPHPANMTAVGALAIFSGARLGMKKSVIITIAVMGISDVILGFHSVMWATYGAMVLAVILGRYVSRSRSVVRIAGVTITSSVLFYLITNFAVWAAPGSMYAHTVSGLLDSYIMALPFFRNSLMGDMFYTALFFGAHEWMLARKPTLKVISTS
;
A
#
# COMPACT_ATOMS: atom_id res chain seq x y z
N MET A 1 9.54 -1.95 -13.53
CA MET A 1 10.00 -2.69 -12.34
C MET A 1 9.38 -4.06 -12.39
N ASP A 2 10.15 -5.10 -12.05
CA ASP A 2 9.69 -6.48 -12.13
C ASP A 2 8.62 -6.79 -11.07
N THR A 3 7.63 -7.62 -11.42
CA THR A 3 6.52 -8.01 -10.52
C THR A 3 7.03 -8.92 -9.39
N LEU A 4 7.99 -9.81 -9.68
CA LEU A 4 8.63 -10.67 -8.69
C LEU A 4 9.40 -9.85 -7.67
N LEU A 5 10.13 -8.82 -8.11
CA LEU A 5 10.87 -7.93 -7.21
C LEU A 5 9.92 -7.20 -6.25
N LEU A 6 8.80 -6.70 -6.76
CA LEU A 6 7.76 -6.09 -5.93
C LEU A 6 7.21 -7.09 -4.90
N LEU A 7 6.94 -8.32 -5.31
CA LEU A 7 6.43 -9.37 -4.43
C LEU A 7 7.42 -9.67 -3.30
N ILE A 8 8.70 -9.83 -3.63
CA ILE A 8 9.77 -10.06 -2.65
C ILE A 8 9.84 -8.89 -1.68
N ILE A 9 9.99 -7.65 -2.16
CA ILE A 9 10.08 -6.47 -1.28
C ILE A 9 8.84 -6.36 -0.38
N GLY A 10 7.65 -6.56 -0.94
CA GLY A 10 6.39 -6.52 -0.20
C GLY A 10 6.36 -7.54 0.95
N VAL A 11 6.62 -8.81 0.66
CA VAL A 11 6.63 -9.88 1.68
C VAL A 11 7.72 -9.63 2.71
N PHE A 12 8.97 -9.40 2.30
CA PHE A 12 10.08 -9.20 3.22
C PHE A 12 9.88 -7.99 4.12
N SER A 13 9.33 -6.88 3.60
CA SER A 13 9.07 -5.67 4.40
C SER A 13 8.11 -5.91 5.57
N ARG A 14 7.28 -6.96 5.51
CA ARG A 14 6.37 -7.35 6.60
C ARG A 14 6.99 -8.34 7.57
N LEU A 15 8.02 -9.09 7.17
CA LEU A 15 8.60 -10.18 7.96
C LEU A 15 9.87 -9.77 8.72
N VAL A 16 10.64 -8.82 8.20
CA VAL A 16 11.82 -8.28 8.91
C VAL A 16 11.37 -7.44 10.11
N PRO A 17 12.18 -7.31 11.18
CA PRO A 17 11.85 -6.41 12.28
C PRO A 17 11.68 -4.96 11.79
N HIS A 18 10.51 -4.39 12.03
CA HIS A 18 10.13 -3.05 11.59
C HIS A 18 9.11 -2.47 12.58
N PRO A 19 8.96 -1.14 12.64
CA PRO A 19 7.85 -0.53 13.37
C PRO A 19 6.51 -1.02 12.85
N ALA A 20 5.55 -1.24 13.75
CA ALA A 20 4.24 -1.76 13.36
C ALA A 20 3.60 -0.92 12.25
N ASN A 21 3.11 -1.61 11.21
CA ASN A 21 2.52 -1.08 9.97
C ASN A 21 3.45 -0.24 9.07
N MET A 22 4.73 -0.08 9.38
CA MET A 22 5.70 0.59 8.50
C MET A 22 6.24 -0.38 7.43
N THR A 23 5.38 -0.79 6.49
CA THR A 23 5.70 -1.80 5.46
C THR A 23 5.65 -1.20 4.06
N ALA A 24 6.09 -1.96 3.06
CA ALA A 24 6.05 -1.52 1.66
C ALA A 24 4.69 -1.78 0.97
N VAL A 25 3.71 -2.39 1.65
CA VAL A 25 2.51 -2.94 1.00
C VAL A 25 1.60 -1.84 0.44
N GLY A 26 1.33 -0.78 1.20
CA GLY A 26 0.47 0.33 0.74
C GLY A 26 1.09 1.05 -0.46
N ALA A 27 2.38 1.38 -0.38
CA ALA A 27 3.16 1.91 -1.49
C ALA A 27 3.17 0.98 -2.72
N LEU A 28 3.31 -0.34 -2.52
CA LEU A 28 3.26 -1.34 -3.59
C LEU A 28 1.89 -1.38 -4.25
N ALA A 29 0.82 -1.32 -3.47
CA ALA A 29 -0.56 -1.27 -3.97
C ALA A 29 -0.76 -0.04 -4.87
N ILE A 30 -0.38 1.14 -4.40
CA ILE A 30 -0.47 2.39 -5.16
C ILE A 30 0.40 2.33 -6.43
N PHE A 31 1.66 1.91 -6.30
CA PHE A 31 2.61 1.84 -7.40
C PHE A 31 2.16 0.84 -8.47
N SER A 32 1.78 -0.37 -8.05
CA SER A 32 1.29 -1.40 -8.96
C SER A 32 -0.02 -0.96 -9.61
N GLY A 33 -0.92 -0.31 -8.88
CA GLY A 33 -2.12 0.33 -9.44
C GLY A 33 -1.75 1.34 -10.53
N ALA A 34 -0.77 2.21 -10.27
CA ALA A 34 -0.36 3.23 -11.23
C ALA A 34 0.33 2.66 -12.49
N ARG A 35 1.26 1.73 -12.32
CA ARG A 35 2.19 1.31 -13.39
C ARG A 35 1.88 -0.05 -14.02
N LEU A 36 1.09 -0.91 -13.36
CA LEU A 36 0.66 -2.20 -13.90
C LEU A 36 -0.82 -2.16 -14.31
N GLY A 37 -1.30 -3.24 -14.94
CA GLY A 37 -2.72 -3.43 -15.24
C GLY A 37 -3.50 -3.89 -14.01
N MET A 38 -4.76 -3.46 -13.87
CA MET A 38 -5.60 -3.66 -12.68
C MET A 38 -5.57 -5.10 -12.13
N LYS A 39 -5.77 -6.10 -13.00
CA LYS A 39 -5.74 -7.52 -12.61
C LYS A 39 -4.40 -7.90 -11.96
N LYS A 40 -3.27 -7.47 -12.54
CA LYS A 40 -1.93 -7.76 -11.99
C LYS A 40 -1.72 -7.04 -10.66
N SER A 41 -2.13 -5.79 -10.56
CA SER A 41 -1.98 -4.95 -9.36
C SER A 41 -2.74 -5.53 -8.16
N VAL A 42 -3.98 -5.98 -8.37
CA VAL A 42 -4.76 -6.66 -7.31
C VAL A 42 -4.12 -7.99 -6.96
N ILE A 43 -3.78 -8.84 -7.94
CA ILE A 43 -3.17 -10.16 -7.68
C ILE A 43 -1.88 -10.02 -6.87
N ILE A 44 -0.96 -9.14 -7.27
CA ILE A 44 0.32 -9.00 -6.56
C ILE A 44 0.12 -8.48 -5.13
N THR A 45 -0.77 -7.50 -4.95
CA THR A 45 -1.04 -6.91 -3.63
C THR A 45 -1.63 -7.96 -2.69
N ILE A 46 -2.63 -8.72 -3.16
CA ILE A 46 -3.27 -9.80 -2.39
C ILE A 46 -2.30 -10.95 -2.14
N ALA A 47 -1.46 -11.30 -3.11
CA ALA A 47 -0.44 -12.34 -2.95
C ALA A 47 0.60 -11.96 -1.90
N VAL A 48 1.10 -10.71 -1.92
CA VAL A 48 2.01 -10.18 -0.89
C VAL A 48 1.38 -10.35 0.49
N MET A 49 0.12 -9.92 0.63
CA MET A 49 -0.59 -10.04 1.91
C MET A 49 -0.73 -11.50 2.35
N GLY A 50 -1.35 -12.34 1.51
CA GLY A 50 -1.62 -13.75 1.82
C GLY A 50 -0.38 -14.56 2.13
N ILE A 51 0.70 -14.40 1.37
CA ILE A 51 1.96 -15.14 1.61
C ILE A 51 2.53 -14.78 2.98
N SER A 52 2.58 -13.48 3.31
CA SER A 52 3.10 -13.05 4.62
C SER A 52 2.16 -13.40 5.78
N ASP A 53 0.84 -13.42 5.58
CA ASP A 53 -0.13 -13.71 6.64
C ASP A 53 -0.17 -15.21 7.00
N VAL A 54 0.24 -16.10 6.10
CA VAL A 54 0.53 -17.50 6.43
C VAL A 54 1.61 -17.62 7.51
N ILE A 55 2.54 -16.65 7.58
CA ILE A 55 3.64 -16.63 8.55
C ILE A 55 3.27 -15.79 9.78
N LEU A 56 2.66 -14.61 9.58
CA LEU A 56 2.30 -13.68 10.65
C LEU A 56 1.06 -14.10 11.44
N GLY A 57 0.23 -14.97 10.86
CA GLY A 57 -1.03 -15.44 11.44
C GLY A 57 -2.25 -14.67 10.93
N PHE A 58 -3.39 -15.34 10.96
CA PHE A 58 -4.67 -14.79 10.52
C PHE A 58 -5.45 -14.14 11.66
N HIS A 59 -6.24 -13.10 11.36
CA HIS A 59 -7.06 -12.39 12.35
C HIS A 59 -8.44 -11.99 11.79
N SER A 60 -9.39 -11.72 12.70
CA SER A 60 -10.82 -11.53 12.36
C SER A 60 -11.12 -10.33 11.46
N VAL A 61 -10.26 -9.31 11.47
CA VAL A 61 -10.43 -8.06 10.69
C VAL A 61 -9.62 -8.01 9.39
N MET A 62 -9.08 -9.15 8.92
CA MET A 62 -8.28 -9.20 7.69
C MET A 62 -9.05 -8.75 6.44
N TRP A 63 -10.37 -8.98 6.39
CA TRP A 63 -11.18 -8.53 5.25
C TRP A 63 -11.08 -7.00 5.05
N ALA A 64 -10.96 -6.24 6.14
CA ALA A 64 -10.84 -4.79 6.10
C ALA A 64 -9.44 -4.35 5.65
N THR A 65 -8.39 -5.03 6.11
CA THR A 65 -7.01 -4.74 5.67
C THR A 65 -6.84 -5.04 4.18
N TYR A 66 -7.37 -6.18 3.70
CA TYR A 66 -7.32 -6.56 2.28
C TYR A 66 -8.14 -5.61 1.42
N GLY A 67 -9.35 -5.26 1.86
CA GLY A 67 -10.22 -4.31 1.17
C GLY A 67 -9.57 -2.93 1.03
N ALA A 68 -8.95 -2.43 2.10
CA ALA A 68 -8.22 -1.16 2.07
C ALA A 68 -7.00 -1.20 1.14
N MET A 69 -6.30 -2.34 1.03
CA MET A 69 -5.19 -2.50 0.08
C MET A 69 -5.67 -2.55 -1.38
N VAL A 70 -6.81 -3.17 -1.64
CA VAL A 70 -7.44 -3.08 -2.97
C VAL A 70 -7.86 -1.64 -3.28
N LEU A 71 -8.38 -0.91 -2.30
CA LEU A 71 -8.69 0.51 -2.46
C LEU A 71 -7.43 1.32 -2.77
N ALA A 72 -6.29 1.04 -2.14
CA ALA A 72 -5.00 1.64 -2.46
C ALA A 72 -4.58 1.39 -3.92
N VAL A 73 -4.80 0.17 -4.45
CA VAL A 73 -4.59 -0.15 -5.87
C VAL A 73 -5.47 0.73 -6.77
N ILE A 74 -6.75 0.86 -6.43
CA ILE A 74 -7.71 1.70 -7.18
C ILE A 74 -7.26 3.16 -7.15
N LEU A 75 -6.85 3.67 -5.98
CA LEU A 75 -6.34 5.02 -5.83
C LEU A 75 -5.08 5.27 -6.68
N GLY A 76 -4.20 4.28 -6.78
CA GLY A 76 -3.04 4.28 -7.67
C GLY A 76 -3.39 4.51 -9.15
N ARG A 77 -4.58 4.09 -9.61
CA ARG A 77 -5.04 4.34 -11.00
C ARG A 77 -5.11 5.82 -11.34
N TYR A 78 -5.50 6.66 -10.38
CA TYR A 78 -5.62 8.11 -10.58
C TYR A 78 -4.27 8.79 -10.81
N VAL A 79 -3.14 8.11 -10.56
CA VAL A 79 -1.78 8.61 -10.84
C VAL A 79 -1.05 7.80 -11.91
N SER A 80 -1.75 6.92 -12.63
CA SER A 80 -1.15 6.00 -13.62
C SER A 80 -0.28 6.66 -14.69
N ARG A 81 -0.66 7.86 -15.17
CA ARG A 81 0.11 8.66 -16.14
C ARG A 81 0.82 9.85 -15.53
N SER A 82 0.70 10.06 -14.22
CA SER A 82 1.30 11.22 -13.57
C SER A 82 2.78 10.99 -13.28
N ARG A 83 3.56 12.06 -13.40
CA ARG A 83 4.91 12.20 -12.81
C ARG A 83 4.94 13.25 -11.70
N SER A 84 3.78 13.83 -11.37
CA SER A 84 3.69 14.88 -10.34
C SER A 84 3.89 14.26 -8.96
N VAL A 85 4.98 14.66 -8.30
CA VAL A 85 5.29 14.26 -6.91
C VAL A 85 4.15 14.64 -5.98
N VAL A 86 3.57 15.83 -6.14
CA VAL A 86 2.44 16.31 -5.31
C VAL A 86 1.22 15.42 -5.47
N ARG A 87 0.88 15.01 -6.71
CA ARG A 87 -0.28 14.14 -6.95
C ARG A 87 -0.07 12.74 -6.39
N ILE A 88 1.14 12.19 -6.53
CA ILE A 88 1.51 10.88 -5.98
C ILE A 88 1.48 10.92 -4.45
N ALA A 89 2.07 11.95 -3.83
CA ALA A 89 2.03 12.15 -2.38
C ALA A 89 0.59 12.31 -1.87
N GLY A 90 -0.24 13.09 -2.56
CA GLY A 90 -1.66 13.27 -2.19
C GLY A 90 -2.44 11.97 -2.22
N VAL A 91 -2.25 11.13 -3.25
CA VAL A 91 -2.85 9.78 -3.31
C VAL A 91 -2.34 8.89 -2.18
N THR A 92 -1.06 8.97 -1.87
CA THR A 92 -0.43 8.18 -0.80
C THR A 92 -1.02 8.54 0.56
N ILE A 93 -1.06 9.84 0.91
CA ILE A 93 -1.67 10.33 2.15
C ILE A 93 -3.14 9.91 2.23
N THR A 94 -3.90 10.09 1.15
CA THR A 94 -5.32 9.71 1.08
C THR A 94 -5.49 8.22 1.35
N SER A 95 -4.65 7.38 0.72
CA SER A 95 -4.67 5.93 0.92
C SER A 95 -4.35 5.53 2.35
N SER A 96 -3.32 6.11 2.98
CA SER A 96 -2.96 5.82 4.37
C SER A 96 -4.05 6.26 5.35
N VAL A 97 -4.70 7.41 5.10
CA VAL A 97 -5.84 7.88 5.90
C VAL A 97 -7.03 6.92 5.78
N LEU A 98 -7.38 6.50 4.56
CA LEU A 98 -8.48 5.56 4.34
C LEU A 98 -8.18 4.19 4.97
N PHE A 99 -6.94 3.69 4.84
CA PHE A 99 -6.51 2.47 5.51
C PHE A 99 -6.70 2.55 7.02
N TYR A 100 -6.25 3.64 7.64
CA TYR A 100 -6.42 3.89 9.07
C TYR A 100 -7.89 3.95 9.48
N LEU A 101 -8.73 4.67 8.74
CA LEU A 101 -10.15 4.79 9.05
C LEU A 101 -10.86 3.42 8.93
N ILE A 102 -10.65 2.71 7.82
CA ILE A 102 -11.32 1.44 7.54
C ILE A 102 -10.91 0.36 8.54
N THR A 103 -9.62 0.20 8.80
CA THR A 103 -9.12 -0.90 9.65
C THR A 103 -9.49 -0.71 11.12
N ASN A 104 -9.43 0.51 11.64
CA ASN A 104 -9.77 0.77 13.05
C ASN A 104 -11.28 0.80 13.29
N PHE A 105 -12.07 1.21 12.28
CA PHE A 105 -13.50 0.98 12.30
C PHE A 105 -13.82 -0.52 12.36
N ALA A 106 -13.14 -1.34 11.55
CA ALA A 106 -13.34 -2.78 11.56
C ALA A 106 -12.93 -3.43 12.90
N VAL A 107 -11.85 -2.96 13.54
CA VAL A 107 -11.45 -3.41 14.90
C VAL A 107 -12.51 -3.05 15.94
N TRP A 108 -13.07 -1.85 15.88
CA TRP A 108 -14.16 -1.44 16.77
C TRP A 108 -15.45 -2.24 16.52
N ALA A 109 -15.78 -2.51 15.26
CA ALA A 109 -16.98 -3.23 14.88
C ALA A 109 -16.87 -4.76 15.02
N ALA A 110 -15.67 -5.30 15.24
CA ALA A 110 -15.43 -6.73 15.33
C ALA A 110 -16.13 -7.35 16.57
N PRO A 111 -16.69 -8.56 16.44
CA PRO A 111 -17.17 -9.31 17.61
C PRO A 111 -16.03 -9.53 18.60
N GLY A 112 -16.29 -9.26 19.89
CA GLY A 112 -15.27 -9.36 20.94
C GLY A 112 -14.24 -8.23 20.92
N SER A 113 -14.56 -7.09 20.29
CA SER A 113 -13.72 -5.89 20.37
C SER A 113 -13.46 -5.51 21.83
N MET A 114 -12.23 -5.06 22.10
CA MET A 114 -11.87 -4.49 23.40
C MET A 114 -12.49 -3.11 23.64
N TYR A 115 -13.01 -2.48 22.58
CA TYR A 115 -13.62 -1.17 22.64
C TYR A 115 -15.14 -1.29 22.84
N ALA A 116 -15.71 -0.39 23.63
CA ALA A 116 -17.16 -0.32 23.77
C ALA A 116 -17.82 0.00 22.42
N HIS A 117 -18.92 -0.66 22.08
CA HIS A 117 -19.71 -0.39 20.87
C HIS A 117 -20.56 0.88 20.99
N THR A 118 -19.89 2.00 21.26
CA THR A 118 -20.42 3.35 21.34
C THR A 118 -19.54 4.30 20.50
N VAL A 119 -20.00 5.53 20.26
CA VAL A 119 -19.18 6.56 19.59
C VAL A 119 -17.86 6.81 20.33
N SER A 120 -17.89 6.80 21.67
CA SER A 120 -16.67 6.97 22.47
C SER A 120 -15.67 5.84 22.22
N GLY A 121 -16.11 4.58 22.23
CA GLY A 121 -15.21 3.46 21.96
C GLY A 121 -14.66 3.43 20.52
N LEU A 122 -15.42 3.96 19.55
CA LEU A 122 -14.90 4.16 18.19
C LEU A 122 -13.79 5.20 18.17
N LEU A 123 -13.97 6.32 18.89
CA LEU A 123 -12.92 7.34 19.04
C LEU A 123 -11.69 6.77 19.75
N ASP A 124 -11.88 5.96 20.79
CA ASP A 124 -10.77 5.30 21.48
C ASP A 124 -9.96 4.39 20.54
N SER A 125 -10.64 3.62 19.69
CA SER A 125 -9.99 2.79 18.65
C SER A 125 -9.11 3.62 17.72
N TYR A 126 -9.61 4.77 17.25
CA TYR A 126 -8.83 5.69 16.44
C TYR A 126 -7.65 6.30 17.21
N ILE A 127 -7.88 6.85 18.40
CA ILE A 127 -6.83 7.50 19.20
C ILE A 127 -5.68 6.53 19.48
N MET A 128 -6.00 5.31 19.91
CA MET A 128 -5.00 4.27 20.18
C MET A 128 -4.25 3.83 18.92
N ALA A 129 -4.85 3.99 17.75
CA ALA A 129 -4.24 3.63 16.48
C ALA A 129 -3.34 4.73 15.87
N LEU A 130 -3.29 5.94 16.44
CA LEU A 130 -2.48 7.05 15.92
C LEU A 130 -0.98 6.73 15.75
N PRO A 131 -0.30 6.01 16.68
CA PRO A 131 1.10 5.61 16.47
C PRO A 131 1.27 4.71 15.23
N PHE A 132 0.33 3.79 15.00
CA PHE A 132 0.33 2.91 13.84
C PHE A 132 0.05 3.68 12.55
N PHE A 133 -0.87 4.65 12.58
CA PHE A 133 -1.11 5.54 11.43
C PHE A 133 0.13 6.32 11.04
N ARG A 134 0.84 6.90 12.03
CA ARG A 134 2.10 7.61 11.78
C ARG A 134 3.12 6.69 11.08
N ASN A 135 3.28 5.47 11.58
CA ASN A 135 4.20 4.49 10.99
C ASN A 135 3.79 4.10 9.56
N SER A 136 2.49 3.84 9.33
CA SER A 136 1.95 3.55 8.00
C SER A 136 2.21 4.69 7.03
N LEU A 137 1.87 5.93 7.42
CA LEU A 137 2.05 7.10 6.57
C LEU A 137 3.52 7.33 6.22
N MET A 138 4.43 7.20 7.20
CA MET A 138 5.86 7.32 6.97
C MET A 138 6.39 6.21 6.05
N GLY A 139 5.98 4.97 6.28
CA GLY A 139 6.34 3.83 5.43
C GLY A 139 5.83 4.00 4.00
N ASP A 140 4.55 4.32 3.84
CA ASP A 140 3.92 4.53 2.54
C ASP A 140 4.60 5.65 1.76
N MET A 141 4.90 6.78 2.40
CA MET A 141 5.62 7.89 1.76
C MET A 141 7.03 7.49 1.34
N PHE A 142 7.78 6.81 2.21
CA PHE A 142 9.14 6.36 1.93
C PHE A 142 9.17 5.36 0.76
N TYR A 143 8.38 4.28 0.84
CA TYR A 143 8.36 3.25 -0.18
C TYR A 143 7.74 3.72 -1.49
N THR A 144 6.77 4.65 -1.46
CA THR A 144 6.23 5.24 -2.68
C THR A 144 7.29 6.06 -3.40
N ALA A 145 8.04 6.90 -2.68
CA ALA A 145 9.15 7.65 -3.24
C ALA A 145 10.20 6.69 -3.84
N LEU A 146 10.54 5.61 -3.14
CA LEU A 146 11.47 4.59 -3.61
C LEU A 146 10.97 3.90 -4.90
N PHE A 147 9.73 3.41 -4.94
CA PHE A 147 9.21 2.68 -6.08
C PHE A 147 9.01 3.56 -7.31
N PHE A 148 8.39 4.73 -7.16
CA PHE A 148 8.23 5.65 -8.29
C PHE A 148 9.58 6.21 -8.74
N GLY A 149 10.47 6.58 -7.81
CA GLY A 149 11.81 7.08 -8.13
C GLY A 149 12.66 6.06 -8.87
N ALA A 150 12.73 4.82 -8.37
CA ALA A 150 13.45 3.74 -9.03
C ALA A 150 12.88 3.44 -10.42
N HIS A 151 11.55 3.48 -10.58
CA HIS A 151 10.90 3.29 -11.87
C HIS A 151 11.29 4.36 -12.89
N GLU A 152 11.22 5.64 -12.52
CA GLU A 152 11.62 6.74 -13.42
C GLU A 152 13.12 6.68 -13.74
N TRP A 153 13.97 6.35 -12.77
CA TRP A 153 15.42 6.16 -12.98
C TRP A 153 15.73 5.04 -13.97
N MET A 154 15.02 3.91 -13.88
CA MET A 154 15.14 2.81 -14.85
C MET A 154 14.69 3.24 -16.26
N LEU A 155 13.64 4.04 -16.38
CA LEU A 155 13.17 4.54 -17.67
C LEU A 155 14.15 5.50 -18.32
N ALA A 156 14.79 6.39 -17.54
CA ALA A 156 15.78 7.35 -18.03
C ALA A 156 17.05 6.67 -18.61
N ARG A 157 17.34 5.43 -18.22
CA ARG A 157 18.51 4.67 -18.66
C ARG A 157 18.26 3.73 -19.85
N LYS A 158 17.03 3.63 -20.33
CA LYS A 158 16.75 2.82 -21.53
C LYS A 158 17.31 3.54 -22.77
N PRO A 159 18.21 2.92 -23.55
CA PRO A 159 18.71 3.53 -24.77
C PRO A 159 17.52 3.79 -25.72
N THR A 160 17.37 5.04 -26.15
CA THR A 160 16.42 5.40 -27.20
C THR A 160 16.82 4.66 -28.48
N LEU A 161 16.08 3.64 -28.87
CA LEU A 161 16.21 3.04 -30.19
C LEU A 161 15.83 4.12 -31.20
N LYS A 162 16.84 4.77 -31.80
CA LYS A 162 16.63 5.58 -33.01
C LYS A 162 16.20 4.60 -34.09
N VAL A 163 14.92 4.62 -34.44
CA VAL A 163 14.43 3.99 -35.67
C VAL A 163 15.08 4.75 -36.81
N ILE A 164 16.07 4.14 -37.44
CA ILE A 164 16.67 4.66 -38.67
C ILE A 164 15.59 4.50 -39.74
N SER A 165 14.97 5.60 -40.18
CA SER A 165 14.12 5.58 -41.36
C SER A 165 15.02 5.40 -42.57
N THR A 166 15.05 4.19 -43.13
CA THR A 166 15.53 3.98 -44.50
C THR A 166 14.44 4.51 -45.43
N SER A 167 14.74 5.65 -46.05
CA SER A 167 14.02 6.24 -47.19
C SER A 167 14.10 5.35 -48.43
#